data_AF-A0A3S3TXU2-F1
#
_entry.id   AF-A0A3S3TXU2-F1
#
_cell.length_a   1.000
_cell.length_b   1.000
_cell.length_c   1.000
_cell.angle_alpha   90.00
_cell.angle_beta   90.00
_cell.angle_gamma   90.00
#
_symmetry.space_group_name_H-M   'P 1'
#
loop_
_entity.id
_entity.type
_entity.pdbx_description
1 polymer ?
#
loop_
_entity_poly.entity_id
_entity_poly.type
_entity_poly.pdbx_seq_one_letter_code
_entity_poly.pdbx_strand_id
1 'polypeptide(L)'
;MEGWIGVDLDGTLAHYDRWRGPDHIGKPVEPMMARVREWLRQGEDVRIFTARASVPEYIPPVKQWLLEQGLGDLIVTNQKDFGMVQLWDDRCVQVKRNRGEPMVKRGLLGLR
;
A
#
# COMPACT_ATOMS: atom_id res chain seq x y z
N MET A 1 19.95 10.20 -1.09
CA MET A 1 19.37 8.93 -0.63
C MET A 1 18.10 8.75 -1.42
N GLU A 2 18.01 7.68 -2.19
CA GLU A 2 16.74 7.28 -2.83
C GLU A 2 15.82 6.80 -1.70
N GLY A 3 14.60 7.34 -1.65
CA GLY A 3 13.60 6.98 -0.65
C GLY A 3 12.86 5.70 -1.03
N TRP A 4 11.83 5.35 -0.27
CA TRP A 4 10.97 4.21 -0.56
C TRP A 4 9.52 4.61 -0.84
N ILE A 5 8.86 3.81 -1.67
CA ILE A 5 7.45 3.94 -2.05
C ILE A 5 6.63 3.03 -1.14
N GLY A 6 5.74 3.63 -0.34
CA GLY A 6 4.79 2.90 0.48
C GLY A 6 3.53 2.55 -0.32
N VAL A 7 3.13 1.29 -0.28
CA VAL A 7 1.92 0.79 -0.95
C VAL A 7 1.04 0.09 0.07
N ASP A 8 -0.18 0.59 0.28
CA ASP A 8 -1.16 -0.11 1.10
C ASP A 8 -1.61 -1.43 0.47
N LEU A 9 -2.11 -2.35 1.30
CA LEU A 9 -2.59 -3.66 0.88
C LEU A 9 -4.10 -3.66 0.60
N ASP A 10 -4.92 -3.51 1.64
CA ASP A 10 -6.36 -3.79 1.61
C ASP A 10 -7.16 -2.63 1.00
N GLY A 11 -7.64 -2.82 -0.23
CA GLY A 11 -8.33 -1.78 -1.00
C GLY A 11 -7.42 -1.11 -2.02
N THR A 12 -6.10 -1.33 -1.91
CA THR A 12 -5.08 -0.70 -2.75
C THR A 12 -4.40 -1.72 -3.66
N LEU A 13 -3.61 -2.65 -3.10
CA LEU A 13 -2.91 -3.68 -3.86
C LEU A 13 -3.74 -4.97 -4.00
N ALA A 14 -4.61 -5.23 -3.02
CA ALA A 14 -5.54 -6.35 -2.98
C ALA A 14 -6.98 -5.84 -2.81
N HIS A 15 -7.93 -6.48 -3.47
CA HIS A 15 -9.34 -6.18 -3.30
C HIS A 15 -9.78 -6.40 -1.84
N TYR A 16 -10.48 -5.43 -1.28
CA TYR A 16 -11.00 -5.51 0.08
C TYR A 16 -12.48 -5.11 0.10
N ASP A 17 -13.30 -5.93 0.76
CA ASP A 17 -14.71 -5.64 1.01
C ASP A 17 -15.03 -5.62 2.50
N ARG A 18 -14.59 -6.64 3.24
CA ARG A 18 -14.73 -6.73 4.69
C ARG A 18 -13.61 -7.57 5.30
N TRP A 19 -13.38 -7.37 6.58
CA TRP A 19 -12.47 -8.21 7.36
C TRP A 19 -13.01 -9.64 7.48
N ARG A 20 -12.17 -10.63 7.20
CA ARG A 20 -12.48 -12.06 7.36
C ARG A 20 -11.41 -12.82 8.18
N GLY A 21 -10.45 -12.11 8.75
CA GLY A 21 -9.30 -12.69 9.43
C GLY A 21 -7.97 -12.38 8.74
N PRO A 22 -6.85 -12.62 9.43
CA PRO A 22 -5.52 -12.21 8.98
C PRO A 22 -5.03 -12.95 7.73
N ASP A 23 -5.46 -14.21 7.55
CA ASP A 23 -5.07 -15.05 6.40
C ASP A 23 -5.90 -14.75 5.15
N HIS A 24 -6.96 -13.96 5.26
CA HIS A 24 -7.78 -13.60 4.13
C HIS A 24 -7.32 -12.27 3.52
N ILE A 25 -6.69 -12.37 2.34
CA ILE A 25 -6.33 -11.24 1.48
C ILE A 25 -7.00 -11.45 0.13
N GLY A 26 -7.61 -10.42 -0.43
CA GLY A 26 -8.39 -10.55 -1.66
C GLY A 26 -7.54 -10.75 -2.91
N LYS A 27 -8.22 -10.79 -4.05
CA LYS A 27 -7.56 -10.87 -5.37
C LYS A 27 -6.69 -9.63 -5.61
N PRO A 28 -5.58 -9.75 -6.36
CA PRO A 28 -4.79 -8.59 -6.77
C PRO A 28 -5.63 -7.53 -7.49
N VAL A 29 -5.33 -6.26 -7.23
CA VAL A 29 -5.81 -5.13 -8.03
C VAL A 29 -4.81 -4.92 -9.17
N GLU A 30 -5.10 -5.50 -10.34
CA GLU A 30 -4.12 -5.59 -11.45
C GLU A 30 -3.45 -4.27 -11.86
N PRO A 31 -4.16 -3.12 -11.95
CA PRO A 31 -3.51 -1.85 -12.24
C PRO A 31 -2.45 -1.44 -11.21
N MET A 32 -2.66 -1.76 -9.93
CA MET A 32 -1.69 -1.46 -8.87
C MET A 32 -0.53 -2.46 -8.87
N MET A 33 -0.82 -3.75 -9.10
CA MET A 33 0.21 -4.78 -9.29
C MET A 33 1.16 -4.44 -10.44
N ALA A 34 0.63 -3.96 -11.57
CA ALA A 34 1.43 -3.53 -12.71
C ALA A 34 2.39 -2.37 -12.35
N ARG A 35 1.92 -1.39 -11.57
CA ARG A 35 2.76 -0.28 -11.06
C ARG A 35 3.86 -0.79 -10.15
N VAL A 36 3.54 -1.64 -9.18
CA VAL A 36 4.52 -2.22 -8.25
C VAL A 36 5.60 -3.00 -9.00
N ARG A 37 5.21 -3.88 -9.94
CA ARG A 37 6.15 -4.65 -10.74
C ARG A 37 7.08 -3.75 -11.55
N GLU A 38 6.56 -2.66 -12.12
CA GLU A 38 7.36 -1.71 -12.87
C GLU A 38 8.38 -0.97 -12.00
N TRP A 39 7.99 -0.52 -10.80
CA TRP A 39 8.93 0.07 -9.84
C TRP A 39 10.02 -0.90 -9.42
N LEU A 40 9.65 -2.14 -9.11
CA LEU A 40 10.62 -3.19 -8.78
C LEU A 40 11.59 -3.46 -9.95
N ARG A 41 11.08 -3.47 -11.19
CA ARG A 41 11.91 -3.62 -12.41
C ARG A 41 12.88 -2.44 -12.61
N GLN A 42 12.49 -1.25 -12.17
CA GLN A 42 13.32 -0.04 -12.20
C GLN A 42 14.34 0.01 -11.04
N GLY A 43 14.26 -0.91 -10.07
CA GLY A 43 15.15 -0.97 -8.92
C GLY A 43 14.73 -0.07 -7.74
N GLU A 44 13.50 0.44 -7.76
CA GLU A 44 12.96 1.28 -6.67
C GLU A 44 12.72 0.44 -5.39
N ASP A 45 12.93 1.03 -4.22
CA ASP A 45 12.56 0.43 -2.93
C ASP A 45 11.04 0.54 -2.73
N VAL A 46 10.33 -0.57 -2.89
CA VAL A 46 8.88 -0.66 -2.65
C VAL A 46 8.62 -1.47 -1.39
N ARG A 47 7.82 -0.90 -0.48
CA ARG A 47 7.44 -1.54 0.78
C ARG A 47 5.91 -1.58 0.89
N ILE A 48 5.39 -2.67 1.43
CA ILE A 48 3.97 -2.75 1.78
C ILE A 48 3.76 -1.99 3.09
N PHE A 49 3.01 -0.89 3.00
CA PHE A 49 2.70 0.00 4.11
C PHE A 49 1.24 -0.19 4.54
N THR A 50 0.99 -1.12 5.46
CA THR A 50 -0.38 -1.59 5.76
C THR A 50 -0.68 -1.63 7.25
N ALA A 51 -1.94 -1.35 7.61
CA ALA A 51 -2.44 -1.49 8.96
C ALA A 51 -2.33 -2.92 9.52
N ARG A 52 -2.31 -3.96 8.66
CA ARG A 52 -2.09 -5.35 9.11
C ARG A 52 -0.78 -5.50 9.88
N ALA A 53 0.26 -4.74 9.51
CA ALA A 53 1.56 -4.79 10.19
C ALA A 53 1.56 -4.16 11.60
N SER A 54 0.44 -3.59 12.04
CA SER A 54 0.28 -3.18 13.44
C SER A 54 0.17 -4.35 14.42
N VAL A 55 -0.13 -5.55 13.90
CA VAL A 55 -0.14 -6.81 14.65
C VAL A 55 0.95 -7.70 14.03
N PRO A 56 2.06 -7.99 14.73
CA PRO A 56 3.19 -8.74 14.18
C PRO A 56 2.78 -10.09 13.58
N GLU A 57 1.79 -10.76 14.17
CA GLU A 57 1.26 -12.05 13.73
C GLU A 57 0.56 -11.99 12.36
N TYR A 58 0.20 -10.80 11.89
CA TYR A 58 -0.48 -10.63 10.59
C TYR A 58 0.51 -10.30 9.47
N ILE A 59 1.80 -10.11 9.76
CA ILE A 59 2.85 -9.90 8.76
C ILE A 59 3.10 -11.17 7.93
N PRO A 60 3.23 -12.38 8.51
CA PRO A 60 3.50 -13.58 7.73
C PRO A 60 2.45 -13.89 6.65
N PRO A 61 1.12 -13.78 6.90
CA PRO A 61 0.12 -13.95 5.85
C PRO A 61 0.26 -12.95 4.69
N VAL A 62 0.61 -11.69 4.98
CA VAL A 62 0.88 -10.68 3.94
C VAL A 62 2.09 -11.08 3.11
N LYS A 63 3.20 -11.48 3.75
CA LYS A 63 4.40 -11.96 3.05
C LYS A 63 4.12 -13.17 2.17
N GLN A 64 3.34 -14.13 2.66
CA GLN A 64 2.94 -15.29 1.88
C GLN A 64 2.13 -14.89 0.64
N TRP A 65 1.15 -13.99 0.80
CA TRP A 65 0.37 -13.49 -0.33
C TRP A 65 1.25 -12.78 -1.37
N LEU A 66 2.21 -11.96 -0.95
CA LEU A 66 3.15 -11.29 -1.87
C LEU A 66 3.99 -12.29 -2.67
N LEU A 67 4.46 -13.36 -2.01
CA LEU A 67 5.17 -14.44 -2.67
C LEU A 67 4.29 -15.14 -3.73
N GLU A 68 3.04 -15.46 -3.37
CA GLU A 68 2.07 -16.08 -4.28
C GLU A 68 1.74 -15.19 -5.49
N GLN A 69 1.77 -13.86 -5.34
CA GLN A 69 1.58 -12.92 -6.44
C GLN A 69 2.84 -12.64 -7.27
N GLY A 70 3.97 -13.26 -6.92
CA GLY A 70 5.26 -13.10 -7.60
C GLY A 70 5.96 -11.76 -7.33
N LEU A 71 5.67 -11.10 -6.19
CA LEU A 71 6.32 -9.86 -5.77
C LEU A 71 7.55 -10.09 -4.88
N GLY A 72 7.77 -11.32 -4.43
CA GLY A 72 8.90 -11.69 -3.57
C GLY A 72 8.70 -11.26 -2.11
N ASP A 73 9.82 -11.11 -1.39
CA ASP A 73 9.83 -10.79 0.05
C ASP A 73 9.96 -9.29 0.31
N LEU A 74 8.99 -8.50 -0.15
CA LEU A 74 8.97 -7.06 0.13
C LEU A 74 8.87 -6.81 1.64
N ILE A 75 9.44 -5.70 2.09
CA ILE A 75 9.28 -5.24 3.47
C ILE A 75 7.82 -4.91 3.72
N VAL A 76 7.27 -5.42 4.83
CA VAL A 76 5.92 -5.13 5.31
C VAL A 76 6.02 -4.34 6.61
N THR A 77 5.45 -3.15 6.66
CA THR A 77 5.55 -2.24 7.82
C THR A 77 4.32 -1.35 7.96
N ASN A 78 4.05 -0.87 9.17
CA ASN A 78 3.09 0.21 9.45
C ASN A 78 3.80 1.47 9.99
N GLN A 79 5.14 1.47 10.03
CA GLN A 79 5.93 2.58 10.55
C GLN A 79 6.43 3.49 9.42
N LYS A 80 6.08 4.78 9.53
CA LYS A 80 6.58 5.81 8.62
C LYS A 80 7.93 6.33 9.13
N ASP A 81 8.87 6.47 8.22
CA ASP A 81 10.17 7.10 8.47
C ASP A 81 10.42 8.26 7.49
N PHE A 82 11.57 8.92 7.62
CA PHE A 82 11.98 10.02 6.74
C PHE A 82 12.29 9.60 5.29
N GLY A 83 12.45 8.29 5.05
CA GLY A 83 12.72 7.71 3.74
C GLY A 83 11.48 7.51 2.88
N MET A 84 10.26 7.56 3.45
CA MET A 84 9.04 7.38 2.64
C MET A 84 8.78 8.62 1.76
N VAL A 85 8.95 8.47 0.45
CA VAL A 85 8.80 9.57 -0.52
C VAL A 85 7.46 9.59 -1.22
N GLN A 86 6.77 8.45 -1.29
CA GLN A 86 5.43 8.32 -1.87
C GLN A 86 4.59 7.38 -1.01
N LEU A 87 3.27 7.61 -1.00
CA LEU A 87 2.29 6.73 -0.39
C LEU A 87 1.13 6.52 -1.37
N TRP A 88 0.89 5.27 -1.74
CA TRP A 88 -0.25 4.82 -2.53
C TRP A 88 -1.20 4.06 -1.63
N ASP A 89 -2.41 4.57 -1.47
CA ASP A 89 -3.40 4.10 -0.49
C ASP A 89 -4.79 4.60 -0.93
N ASP A 90 -5.79 3.72 -0.90
CA ASP A 90 -7.17 4.01 -1.34
C ASP A 90 -7.88 5.07 -0.49
N ARG A 91 -7.35 5.38 0.70
CA ARG A 91 -7.88 6.37 1.65
C ARG A 91 -7.05 7.65 1.70
N CYS A 92 -5.91 7.71 1.01
CA CYS A 92 -5.04 8.87 1.07
C CYS A 92 -5.64 10.11 0.38
N VAL A 93 -5.60 11.24 1.08
CA VAL A 93 -5.94 12.55 0.54
C VAL A 93 -4.70 13.44 0.63
N GLN A 94 -4.12 13.77 -0.53
CA GLN A 94 -2.98 14.68 -0.56
C GLN A 94 -3.40 16.07 -0.13
N VAL A 95 -2.61 16.69 0.75
CA VAL A 95 -2.76 18.09 1.15
C VAL A 95 -1.69 18.95 0.47
N LYS A 96 -2.04 20.21 0.17
CA LYS A 96 -1.07 21.24 -0.19
C LYS A 96 -0.09 21.40 0.98
N ARG A 97 1.20 21.34 0.66
CA ARG A 97 2.29 21.44 1.63
C ARG A 97 2.11 22.68 2.52
N ASN A 98 2.15 22.47 3.83
CA ASN A 98 2.03 23.50 4.87
C ASN A 98 0.71 24.30 4.85
N ARG A 99 -0.36 23.81 4.22
CA ARG A 99 -1.65 24.52 4.14
C ARG A 99 -2.83 23.75 4.69
N GLY A 100 -2.76 22.42 4.78
CA GLY A 100 -3.88 21.58 5.23
C GLY A 100 -5.06 21.50 4.24
N GLU A 101 -4.99 22.24 3.12
CA GLU A 101 -5.99 22.19 2.05
C GLU A 101 -5.82 20.91 1.22
N PRO A 102 -6.87 20.13 0.96
CA PRO A 102 -6.75 18.97 0.06
C PRO A 102 -6.48 19.42 -1.38
N MET A 103 -5.66 18.65 -2.10
CA MET A 103 -5.38 18.89 -3.53
C MET A 103 -6.62 18.68 -4.41
N VAL A 104 -7.59 17.87 -3.96
CA VAL A 104 -8.86 17.59 -4.65
C VAL A 104 -10.03 17.99 -3.76
N LYS A 105 -11.03 18.70 -4.31
CA LYS A 105 -12.26 19.05 -3.58
C LYS A 105 -13.13 17.80 -3.40
N ARG A 106 -13.59 17.56 -2.16
CA ARG A 106 -14.61 16.57 -1.78
C ARG A 106 -15.81 16.69 -2.74
N GLY A 107 -15.92 15.82 -3.73
CA GLY A 107 -16.99 15.88 -4.74
C GLY A 107 -16.74 15.02 -5.97
N LEU A 108 -15.48 14.72 -6.31
CA LEU A 108 -15.13 13.87 -7.46
C LEU A 108 -14.81 12.40 -7.16
N LEU A 109 -14.78 11.98 -5.88
CA LEU A 109 -14.26 10.66 -5.50
C LEU A 109 -15.31 9.62 -5.08
N GLY A 110 -16.62 9.89 -5.23
CA GLY A 110 -17.64 8.84 -5.04
C GLY A 110 -17.66 8.14 -3.68
N LEU A 111 -16.99 8.69 -2.67
CA LEU A 111 -17.03 8.20 -1.30
C LEU A 111 -18.35 8.64 -0.67
N ARG A 112 -19.28 7.68 -0.52
CA ARG A 112 -20.42 7.78 0.40
C ARG A 112 -19.95 7.52 1.82
#